data_AF-A0A534AU21-F1
#
_entry.id   AF-A0A534AU21-F1
#
_cell.length_a   1.000
_cell.length_b   1.000
_cell.length_c   1.000
_cell.angle_alpha   90.00
_cell.angle_beta   90.00
_cell.angle_gamma   90.00
#
_symmetry.space_group_name_H-M   'P 1'
#
loop_
_entity.id
_entity.type
_entity.pdbx_description
1 polymer ?
#
loop_
_entity_poly.entity_id
_entity_poly.type
_entity_poly.pdbx_seq_one_letter_code
_entity_poly.pdbx_strand_id
1 'polypeptide(L)'
;MSRLLPITALILAGALTIARADVYRWTDEQGVTHYSDQWVPGSVLIKTVKPHPVTFDSSARSAEQKSLTAGNNRVSSELSDQANARAVQQDVAKAREVLCKNAKERYMRAIQSRRVFKEDKSGEREYLSDAAADAYREQARKDVQDRCGSVPEYAPEQPIPEPQPIEPKPIPEPKVNPAQATSR
;
A
#
# COMPACT_ATOMS: atom_id res chain seq x y z
N MET A 1 -20.57 -74.48 44.16
CA MET A 1 -20.79 -75.08 42.82
C MET A 1 -22.24 -75.54 42.75
N SER A 2 -23.09 -74.90 41.95
CA SER A 2 -24.27 -75.57 41.38
C SER A 2 -24.81 -74.75 40.21
N ARG A 3 -25.32 -75.47 39.21
CA ARG A 3 -25.68 -75.01 37.86
C ARG A 3 -27.21 -74.81 37.70
N LEU A 4 -27.55 -74.16 36.57
CA LEU A 4 -28.79 -74.25 35.75
C LEU A 4 -29.92 -73.21 35.99
N LEU A 5 -29.88 -72.10 35.23
CA LEU A 5 -30.74 -71.68 34.08
C LEU A 5 -32.26 -72.06 34.06
N PRO A 6 -33.13 -71.40 33.25
CA PRO A 6 -33.59 -69.99 33.16
C PRO A 6 -35.13 -69.91 32.85
N ILE A 7 -35.64 -68.78 32.33
CA ILE A 7 -36.93 -68.54 31.60
C ILE A 7 -37.96 -67.69 32.37
N THR A 8 -38.05 -66.41 32.01
CA THR A 8 -39.23 -65.72 31.39
C THR A 8 -38.87 -64.23 31.32
N ALA A 9 -38.48 -63.70 30.14
CA ALA A 9 -39.36 -62.96 29.22
C ALA A 9 -39.67 -61.54 29.77
N LEU A 10 -39.53 -60.43 29.04
CA LEU A 10 -40.18 -60.18 27.76
C LEU A 10 -39.77 -58.77 27.26
N ILE A 11 -39.27 -58.69 26.02
CA ILE A 11 -39.60 -57.69 24.98
C ILE A 11 -39.57 -56.19 25.36
N LEU A 12 -38.58 -55.46 24.82
CA LEU A 12 -38.87 -54.24 24.03
C LEU A 12 -37.71 -53.89 23.09
N ALA A 13 -37.45 -54.77 22.13
CA ALA A 13 -36.73 -54.43 20.91
C ALA A 13 -37.78 -54.10 19.84
N GLY A 14 -37.81 -52.86 19.35
CA GLY A 14 -38.62 -52.51 18.18
C GLY A 14 -39.06 -51.06 18.16
N ALA A 15 -38.29 -50.23 17.47
CA ALA A 15 -38.74 -49.16 16.56
C ALA A 15 -37.66 -48.08 16.41
N LEU A 16 -36.55 -48.41 15.76
CA LEU A 16 -35.87 -47.40 14.94
C LEU A 16 -36.74 -47.23 13.69
N THR A 17 -37.82 -46.46 13.80
CA THR A 17 -38.51 -45.96 12.61
C THR A 17 -37.57 -44.97 11.94
N ILE A 18 -36.95 -45.41 10.85
CA ILE A 18 -36.33 -44.48 9.89
C ILE A 18 -37.49 -43.62 9.39
N ALA A 19 -37.61 -42.40 9.90
CA ALA A 19 -38.57 -41.41 9.39
C ALA A 19 -38.21 -41.13 7.92
N ARG A 20 -38.96 -41.76 7.01
CA ARG A 20 -38.94 -41.43 5.58
C ARG A 20 -39.84 -40.21 5.45
N ALA A 21 -39.26 -39.02 5.38
CA ALA A 21 -40.01 -37.78 5.17
C ALA A 21 -40.49 -37.74 3.71
N ASP A 22 -41.71 -38.21 3.50
CA ASP A 22 -42.42 -38.13 2.23
C ASP A 22 -43.06 -36.74 2.11
N VAL A 23 -42.51 -35.89 1.23
CA VAL A 23 -43.01 -34.52 1.02
C VAL A 23 -44.05 -34.53 -0.10
N TYR A 24 -45.26 -34.06 0.18
CA TYR A 24 -46.36 -33.96 -0.77
C TYR A 24 -46.55 -32.53 -1.27
N ARG A 25 -46.93 -32.37 -2.54
CA ARG A 25 -47.25 -31.07 -3.14
C ARG A 25 -48.66 -31.06 -3.71
N TRP A 26 -49.41 -30.00 -3.46
CA TRP A 26 -50.70 -29.74 -4.10
C TRP A 26 -50.81 -28.26 -4.49
N THR A 27 -51.76 -27.96 -5.35
CA THR A 27 -52.12 -26.59 -5.72
C THR A 27 -53.54 -26.33 -5.22
N ASP A 28 -53.74 -25.22 -4.52
CA ASP A 28 -55.07 -24.83 -4.04
C ASP A 28 -55.91 -24.16 -5.14
N GLU A 29 -57.16 -23.80 -4.81
CA GLU A 29 -58.10 -23.16 -5.74
C GLU A 29 -57.63 -21.78 -6.22
N GLN A 30 -56.73 -21.15 -5.47
CA GLN A 30 -56.12 -19.87 -5.75
C GLN A 30 -54.86 -19.99 -6.63
N GLY A 31 -54.48 -21.22 -7.01
CA GLY A 31 -53.30 -21.49 -7.83
C GLY A 31 -51.97 -21.46 -7.06
N VAL A 32 -52.00 -21.41 -5.73
CA VAL A 32 -50.79 -21.40 -4.89
C VAL A 32 -50.35 -22.84 -4.63
N THR A 33 -49.06 -23.08 -4.81
CA THR A 33 -48.46 -24.40 -4.61
C THR A 33 -47.97 -24.55 -3.18
N HIS A 34 -48.44 -25.59 -2.50
CA HIS A 34 -48.12 -25.91 -1.11
C HIS A 34 -47.33 -27.21 -0.99
N TYR A 35 -46.54 -27.32 0.10
CA TYR A 35 -45.73 -28.49 0.42
C TYR A 35 -45.98 -28.91 1.88
N SER A 36 -46.19 -30.20 2.12
CA SER A 36 -46.41 -30.74 3.47
C SER A 36 -45.84 -32.15 3.60
N ASP A 37 -45.40 -32.50 4.80
CA ASP A 37 -44.98 -33.87 5.14
C ASP A 37 -46.19 -34.78 5.43
N GLN A 38 -47.41 -34.20 5.46
CA GLN A 38 -48.67 -34.93 5.60
C GLN A 38 -49.42 -34.97 4.28
N TRP A 39 -50.00 -36.13 3.96
CA TRP A 39 -50.84 -36.31 2.79
C TRP A 39 -52.15 -35.51 2.91
N VAL A 40 -52.56 -34.88 1.81
CA VAL A 40 -53.78 -34.08 1.68
C VAL A 40 -54.50 -34.51 0.39
N PRO A 41 -55.84 -34.54 0.32
CA PRO A 41 -56.56 -34.91 -0.90
C PRO A 41 -56.11 -34.07 -2.11
N GLY A 42 -55.74 -34.76 -3.21
CA GLY A 42 -55.21 -34.11 -4.41
C GLY A 42 -53.70 -33.83 -4.37
N SER A 43 -53.01 -34.15 -3.27
CA SER A 43 -51.56 -34.01 -3.19
C SER A 43 -50.82 -35.13 -3.92
N VAL A 44 -49.70 -34.76 -4.54
CA VAL A 44 -48.81 -35.67 -5.26
C VAL A 44 -47.51 -35.81 -4.46
N LEU A 45 -47.09 -37.06 -4.22
CA LEU A 45 -45.85 -37.34 -3.52
C LEU A 45 -44.63 -36.88 -4.34
N ILE A 46 -43.85 -35.97 -3.78
CA ILE A 46 -42.54 -35.60 -4.30
C ILE A 46 -41.51 -36.48 -3.61
N LYS A 47 -41.13 -37.57 -4.28
CA LYS A 47 -39.86 -38.24 -3.97
C LYS A 47 -38.76 -37.23 -4.27
N THR A 48 -37.92 -36.91 -3.28
CA THR A 48 -36.79 -35.97 -3.39
C THR A 48 -36.16 -36.09 -4.77
N VAL A 49 -36.40 -35.11 -5.63
CA VAL A 49 -35.74 -35.02 -6.93
C VAL A 49 -34.27 -34.91 -6.58
N LYS A 50 -33.45 -35.87 -7.06
CA LYS A 50 -31.99 -35.82 -6.91
C LYS A 50 -31.57 -34.38 -7.18
N PRO A 51 -30.81 -33.72 -6.28
CA PRO A 51 -30.40 -32.35 -6.50
C PRO A 51 -29.83 -32.27 -7.90
N HIS A 52 -30.45 -31.43 -8.74
CA HIS A 52 -29.93 -31.17 -10.07
C HIS A 52 -28.46 -30.79 -9.87
N PRO A 53 -27.49 -31.47 -10.51
CA PRO A 53 -26.11 -31.05 -10.38
C PRO A 53 -26.04 -29.67 -11.02
N VAL A 54 -26.10 -28.64 -10.19
CA VAL A 54 -25.55 -27.34 -10.54
C VAL A 54 -24.09 -27.63 -10.78
N THR A 55 -23.70 -27.73 -12.05
CA THR A 55 -22.29 -27.74 -12.43
C THR A 55 -21.76 -26.38 -12.01
N PHE A 56 -21.27 -26.29 -10.78
CA PHE A 56 -20.43 -25.20 -10.34
C PHE A 56 -19.24 -25.23 -11.26
N ASP A 57 -19.26 -24.41 -12.31
CA ASP A 57 -18.12 -24.26 -13.20
C ASP A 57 -17.02 -23.54 -12.39
N SER A 58 -16.24 -24.36 -11.69
CA SER A 58 -15.12 -23.92 -10.86
C SER A 58 -14.09 -23.18 -11.71
N SER A 59 -14.03 -23.48 -13.01
CA SER A 59 -13.17 -22.79 -13.96
C SER A 59 -13.63 -21.34 -14.16
N ALA A 60 -14.94 -21.09 -14.34
CA ALA A 60 -15.49 -19.76 -14.49
C ALA A 60 -15.28 -18.88 -13.25
N ARG A 61 -15.53 -19.40 -12.04
CA ARG A 61 -15.22 -18.67 -10.79
C ARG A 61 -13.72 -18.39 -10.63
N SER A 62 -12.86 -19.36 -10.97
CA SER A 62 -11.41 -19.18 -10.88
C SER A 62 -10.88 -18.15 -11.87
N ALA A 63 -11.46 -18.06 -13.07
CA ALA A 63 -11.11 -17.07 -14.08
C ALA A 63 -11.51 -15.67 -13.63
N GLU A 64 -12.72 -15.51 -13.07
CA GLU A 64 -13.19 -14.25 -12.50
C GLU A 64 -12.29 -13.78 -11.37
N GLN A 65 -11.97 -14.65 -10.41
CA GLN A 65 -11.06 -14.30 -9.30
C GLN A 65 -9.67 -13.90 -9.79
N LYS A 66 -9.10 -14.60 -10.79
CA LYS A 66 -7.81 -14.22 -11.39
C LYS A 66 -7.88 -12.85 -12.06
N SER A 67 -8.98 -12.53 -12.73
CA SER A 67 -9.17 -11.24 -13.39
C SER A 67 -9.24 -10.09 -12.38
N LEU A 68 -9.96 -10.29 -11.27
CA LEU A 68 -10.08 -9.32 -10.18
C LEU A 68 -8.74 -9.12 -9.47
N THR A 69 -8.00 -10.19 -9.19
CA THR A 69 -6.65 -10.09 -8.62
C THR A 69 -5.71 -9.36 -9.56
N ALA A 70 -5.74 -9.67 -10.87
CA ALA A 70 -4.91 -8.98 -11.86
C ALA A 70 -5.29 -7.50 -11.99
N GLY A 71 -6.58 -7.15 -11.94
CA GLY A 71 -7.06 -5.77 -11.92
C GLY A 71 -6.58 -5.01 -10.68
N ASN A 72 -6.75 -5.59 -9.50
CA ASN A 72 -6.30 -5.01 -8.23
C ASN A 72 -4.78 -4.81 -8.21
N ASN A 73 -4.02 -5.78 -8.72
CA ASN A 73 -2.55 -5.67 -8.79
C ASN A 73 -2.11 -4.53 -9.72
N ARG A 74 -2.79 -4.33 -10.87
CA ARG A 74 -2.50 -3.21 -11.77
C ARG A 74 -2.81 -1.87 -11.11
N VAL A 75 -4.00 -1.71 -10.53
CA VAL A 75 -4.39 -0.48 -9.83
C VAL A 75 -3.42 -0.18 -8.67
N SER A 76 -3.04 -1.20 -7.90
CA SER A 76 -2.07 -1.05 -6.82
C SER A 76 -0.68 -0.63 -7.34
N SER A 77 -0.22 -1.23 -8.44
CA SER A 77 1.04 -0.85 -9.09
C SER A 77 1.01 0.60 -9.57
N GLU A 78 -0.03 0.99 -10.30
CA GLU A 78 -0.18 2.35 -10.82
C GLU A 78 -0.23 3.41 -9.71
N LEU A 79 -0.96 3.13 -8.61
CA LEU A 79 -0.98 4.00 -7.44
C LEU A 79 0.41 4.10 -6.79
N SER A 80 1.12 2.98 -6.68
CA SER A 80 2.48 2.97 -6.12
C SER A 80 3.46 3.73 -7.02
N ASP A 81 3.38 3.58 -8.34
CA ASP A 81 4.22 4.27 -9.30
C ASP A 81 3.93 5.78 -9.29
N GLN A 82 2.67 6.17 -9.21
CA GLN A 82 2.27 7.56 -9.07
C GLN A 82 2.76 8.17 -7.75
N ALA A 83 2.65 7.43 -6.64
CA ALA A 83 3.15 7.88 -5.35
C ALA A 83 4.68 8.04 -5.35
N ASN A 84 5.39 7.08 -5.95
CA ASN A 84 6.84 7.13 -6.12
C ASN A 84 7.27 8.30 -7.01
N ALA A 85 6.60 8.50 -8.15
CA ALA A 85 6.86 9.63 -9.03
C ALA A 85 6.66 10.97 -8.30
N ARG A 86 5.59 11.13 -7.51
CA ARG A 86 5.36 12.32 -6.69
C ARG A 86 6.45 12.52 -5.65
N ALA A 87 6.87 11.46 -4.96
CA ALA A 87 7.95 11.53 -3.98
C ALA A 87 9.28 11.97 -4.64
N VAL A 88 9.64 11.37 -5.77
CA VAL A 88 10.84 11.75 -6.54
C VAL A 88 10.78 13.22 -6.98
N GLN A 89 9.64 13.68 -7.49
CA GLN A 89 9.48 15.08 -7.89
C GLN A 89 9.65 16.04 -6.70
N GLN A 90 9.11 15.70 -5.54
CA GLN A 90 9.30 16.49 -4.31
C GLN A 90 10.75 16.51 -3.87
N ASP A 91 11.45 15.38 -3.91
CA ASP A 91 12.87 15.31 -3.53
C ASP A 91 13.76 16.09 -4.49
N VAL A 92 13.48 16.03 -5.80
CA VAL A 92 14.18 16.83 -6.81
C VAL A 92 13.93 18.32 -6.60
N ALA A 93 12.70 18.73 -6.28
CA ALA A 93 12.37 20.13 -5.99
C ALA A 93 13.14 20.64 -4.75
N LYS A 94 13.11 19.89 -3.64
CA LYS A 94 13.88 20.20 -2.43
C LYS A 94 15.38 20.26 -2.70
N ALA A 95 15.92 19.33 -3.49
CA ALA A 95 17.32 19.32 -3.85
C ALA A 95 17.70 20.58 -4.66
N ARG A 96 16.85 21.00 -5.61
CA ARG A 96 17.05 22.23 -6.38
C ARG A 96 17.06 23.47 -5.48
N GLU A 97 16.14 23.56 -4.53
CA GLU A 97 16.09 24.66 -3.56
C GLU A 97 17.37 24.75 -2.73
N VAL A 98 17.83 23.63 -2.17
CA VAL A 98 19.07 23.56 -1.38
C VAL A 98 20.29 23.95 -2.23
N LEU A 99 20.38 23.45 -3.47
CA LEU A 99 21.48 23.78 -4.37
C LEU A 99 21.48 25.27 -4.73
N CYS A 100 20.31 25.85 -4.98
CA CYS A 100 20.18 27.28 -5.25
C CYS A 100 20.57 28.13 -4.03
N LYS A 101 20.09 27.77 -2.83
CA LYS A 101 20.46 28.45 -1.57
C LYS A 101 21.97 28.44 -1.36
N ASN A 102 22.61 27.28 -1.46
CA ASN A 102 24.06 27.13 -1.28
C ASN A 102 24.85 27.92 -2.34
N ALA A 103 24.38 27.97 -3.59
CA ALA A 103 25.00 28.77 -4.64
C ALA A 103 24.93 30.27 -4.31
N LYS A 104 23.77 30.76 -3.87
CA LYS A 104 23.60 32.16 -3.45
C LYS A 104 24.52 32.51 -2.29
N GLU A 105 24.58 31.68 -1.25
CA GLU A 105 25.46 31.90 -0.09
C GLU A 105 26.94 31.94 -0.48
N ARG A 106 27.39 31.01 -1.33
CA ARG A 106 28.76 31.00 -1.85
C ARG A 106 29.08 32.27 -2.63
N TYR A 107 28.18 32.71 -3.50
CA TYR A 107 28.34 33.93 -4.29
C TYR A 107 28.38 35.17 -3.40
N MET A 108 27.42 35.33 -2.48
CA MET A 108 27.38 36.46 -1.55
C MET A 108 28.63 36.53 -0.68
N ARG A 109 29.12 35.40 -0.17
CA ARG A 109 30.38 35.34 0.58
C ARG A 109 31.57 35.76 -0.28
N ALA A 110 31.61 35.33 -1.55
CA ALA A 110 32.70 35.64 -2.48
C ALA A 110 32.79 37.13 -2.83
N ILE A 111 31.64 37.80 -3.02
CA ILE A 111 31.58 39.22 -3.39
C ILE A 111 31.70 40.15 -2.18
N GLN A 112 31.25 39.72 -0.99
CA GLN A 112 31.43 40.49 0.26
C GLN A 112 32.86 40.41 0.79
N SER A 113 33.56 39.30 0.56
CA SER A 113 34.91 39.10 1.08
C SER A 113 35.96 39.79 0.22
N ARG A 114 36.78 40.64 0.86
CA ARG A 114 37.95 41.25 0.22
C ARG A 114 38.96 40.21 -0.28
N ARG A 115 39.17 39.15 0.49
CA ARG A 115 40.04 38.01 0.13
C ARG A 115 39.22 36.73 0.10
N VAL A 116 39.35 35.96 -0.96
CA VAL A 116 38.72 34.63 -1.09
C VAL A 116 39.73 33.58 -0.67
N PHE A 117 39.29 32.58 0.09
CA PHE A 117 40.11 31.46 0.51
C PHE A 117 39.38 30.13 0.27
N LYS A 118 40.16 29.06 0.21
CA LYS A 118 39.69 27.67 0.29
C LYS A 118 40.14 27.10 1.63
N GLU A 119 39.30 26.25 2.21
CA GLU A 119 39.68 25.47 3.40
C GLU A 119 40.19 24.11 2.92
N ASP A 120 41.33 23.69 3.45
CA ASP A 120 41.88 22.37 3.17
C ASP A 120 41.31 21.28 4.10
N LYS A 121 41.82 20.05 4.01
CA LYS A 121 41.35 18.92 4.82
C LYS A 121 41.66 19.08 6.33
N SER A 122 42.65 19.91 6.66
CA SER A 122 43.01 20.27 8.04
C SER A 122 42.18 21.44 8.58
N GLY A 123 41.43 22.13 7.73
CA GLY A 123 40.69 23.35 8.08
C GLY A 123 41.53 24.63 7.99
N GLU A 124 42.76 24.55 7.47
CA GLU A 124 43.60 25.72 7.23
C GLU A 124 43.14 26.48 5.99
N ARG A 125 43.33 27.81 6.02
CA ARG A 125 42.87 28.70 4.96
C ARG A 125 43.97 28.98 3.94
N GLU A 126 43.76 28.53 2.71
CA GLU A 126 44.59 28.88 1.56
C GLU A 126 43.94 30.05 0.81
N TYR A 127 44.60 31.21 0.83
CA TYR A 127 44.11 32.40 0.12
C TYR A 127 44.37 32.32 -1.38
N LEU A 128 43.36 32.67 -2.17
CA LEU A 128 43.49 32.76 -3.62
C LEU A 128 44.22 34.04 -4.03
N SER A 129 44.95 33.97 -5.15
CA SER A 129 45.44 35.16 -5.84
C SER A 129 44.27 36.01 -6.35
N ASP A 130 44.51 37.29 -6.64
CA ASP A 130 43.46 38.21 -7.08
C ASP A 130 42.74 37.70 -8.35
N ALA A 131 43.51 37.27 -9.36
CA ALA A 131 42.96 36.70 -10.59
C ALA A 131 42.14 35.42 -10.34
N ALA A 132 42.58 34.57 -9.41
CA ALA A 132 41.84 33.36 -9.05
C ALA A 132 40.57 33.67 -8.23
N ALA A 133 40.60 34.71 -7.39
CA ALA A 133 39.44 35.19 -6.65
C ALA A 133 38.38 35.78 -7.58
N ASP A 134 38.78 36.55 -8.60
CA ASP A 134 37.88 37.11 -9.61
C ASP A 134 37.23 36.02 -10.46
N ALA A 135 38.04 35.05 -10.93
CA ALA A 135 37.52 33.88 -11.62
C ALA A 135 36.53 33.08 -10.75
N TYR A 136 36.82 32.94 -9.45
CA TYR A 136 35.92 32.28 -8.50
C TYR A 136 34.59 33.02 -8.34
N ARG A 137 34.61 34.36 -8.24
CA ARG A 137 33.38 35.18 -8.15
C ARG A 137 32.53 35.05 -9.41
N GLU A 138 33.16 35.10 -10.58
CA GLU A 138 32.48 34.92 -11.87
C GLU A 138 31.89 33.50 -12.02
N GLN A 139 32.58 32.47 -11.54
CA GLN A 139 32.04 31.12 -11.53
C GLN A 139 30.87 31.00 -10.55
N ALA A 140 30.98 31.55 -9.34
CA ALA A 140 29.90 31.54 -8.36
C ALA A 140 28.67 32.30 -8.88
N ARG A 141 28.86 33.40 -9.62
CA ARG A 141 27.78 34.13 -10.30
C ARG A 141 27.06 33.26 -11.32
N LYS A 142 27.80 32.55 -12.19
CA LYS A 142 27.23 31.62 -13.18
C LYS A 142 26.48 30.47 -12.50
N ASP A 143 27.07 29.88 -11.45
CA ASP A 143 26.42 28.82 -10.67
C ASP A 143 25.05 29.25 -10.13
N VAL A 144 24.92 30.50 -9.67
CA VAL A 144 23.63 31.05 -9.22
C VAL A 144 22.67 31.21 -10.39
N GLN A 145 23.11 31.76 -11.52
CA GLN A 145 22.27 31.90 -12.70
C GLN A 145 21.73 30.53 -13.18
N ASP A 146 22.59 29.50 -13.19
CA ASP A 146 22.23 28.16 -13.67
C ASP A 146 21.29 27.43 -12.71
N ARG A 147 21.48 27.58 -11.39
CA ARG A 147 20.72 26.86 -10.36
C ARG A 147 19.47 27.59 -9.91
N CYS A 148 19.44 28.91 -10.00
CA CYS A 148 18.37 29.77 -9.49
C CYS A 148 17.64 30.57 -10.58
N GLY A 149 18.19 30.67 -11.79
CA GLY A 149 17.61 31.44 -12.90
C GLY A 149 17.82 32.96 -12.81
N SER A 150 18.32 33.48 -11.69
CA SER A 150 18.64 34.90 -11.51
C SER A 150 19.73 35.10 -10.46
N VAL A 151 20.63 36.05 -10.72
CA VAL A 151 21.70 36.45 -9.80
C VAL A 151 21.17 37.56 -8.88
N PRO A 152 21.27 37.43 -7.54
CA PRO A 152 20.90 38.50 -6.63
C PRO A 152 21.88 39.67 -6.76
N GLU A 153 21.36 40.89 -6.72
CA GLU A 153 22.17 42.10 -6.74
C GLU A 153 22.87 42.29 -5.40
N TYR A 154 24.14 42.72 -5.45
CA TYR A 154 24.89 43.03 -4.23
C TYR A 154 24.51 44.42 -3.72
N ALA A 155 23.72 44.46 -2.65
CA ALA A 155 23.43 45.70 -1.94
C ALA A 155 24.32 45.77 -0.68
N PRO A 156 25.32 46.68 -0.64
CA PRO A 156 26.33 46.73 0.42
C PRO A 156 25.79 47.07 1.82
N GLU A 157 24.56 47.58 1.90
CA GLU A 157 23.87 47.97 3.14
C GLU A 157 22.96 46.86 3.71
N GLN A 158 22.77 45.75 2.99
CA GLN A 158 21.92 44.66 3.47
C GLN A 158 22.66 43.81 4.50
N PRO A 159 22.03 43.50 5.65
CA PRO A 159 22.64 42.67 6.68
C PRO A 159 23.05 41.31 6.10
N ILE A 160 24.22 40.82 6.52
CA ILE A 160 24.75 39.51 6.13
C ILE A 160 23.66 38.48 6.45
N PRO A 161 23.18 37.68 5.47
CA PRO A 161 22.28 36.58 5.76
C PRO A 161 23.00 35.68 6.76
N GLU A 162 22.46 35.59 7.98
CA GLU A 162 23.02 34.73 9.01
C GLU A 162 23.13 33.32 8.42
N PRO A 163 24.30 32.65 8.51
CA PRO A 163 24.45 31.29 8.07
C PRO A 163 23.34 30.48 8.72
N GLN A 164 22.37 30.06 7.91
CA GLN A 164 21.25 29.28 8.41
C GLN A 164 21.86 28.02 9.03
N PRO A 165 21.51 27.64 10.27
CA PRO A 165 21.99 26.41 10.87
C PRO A 165 21.86 25.28 9.86
N ILE A 166 22.90 24.47 9.74
CA ILE A 166 22.84 23.22 8.98
C ILE A 166 21.86 22.36 9.75
N GLU A 167 20.55 22.50 9.49
CA GLU A 167 19.56 21.63 10.09
C GLU A 167 19.95 20.20 9.68
N PRO A 168 20.22 19.31 10.65
CA PRO A 168 20.46 17.92 10.33
C PRO A 168 19.24 17.43 9.57
N LYS A 169 19.44 17.09 8.28
CA LYS A 169 18.39 16.49 7.46
C LYS A 169 17.77 15.35 8.26
N PRO A 170 16.43 15.28 8.38
CA PRO A 170 15.78 14.10 8.93
C PRO A 170 16.32 12.90 8.18
N ILE A 171 16.95 11.97 8.91
CA ILE A 171 17.32 10.68 8.37
C ILE A 171 15.99 10.08 7.91
N PRO A 172 15.80 9.76 6.62
CA PRO A 172 14.57 9.16 6.18
C PRO A 172 14.37 7.88 6.98
N GLU A 173 13.32 7.85 7.82
CA GLU A 173 12.96 6.66 8.56
C GLU A 173 12.79 5.52 7.55
N PRO A 174 13.44 4.36 7.76
CA PRO A 174 13.17 3.21 6.93
C PRO A 174 11.68 2.90 7.05
N LYS A 175 10.96 3.03 5.93
CA LYS A 175 9.56 2.60 5.84
C LYS A 175 9.53 1.09 6.06
N VAL A 176 9.40 0.67 7.32
CA VAL A 176 9.25 -0.74 7.68
C VAL A 176 7.90 -1.16 7.10
N ASN A 177 7.95 -1.99 6.06
CA ASN A 177 6.74 -2.60 5.52
C ASN A 177 6.13 -3.48 6.63
N PRO A 178 4.90 -3.22 7.10
CA PRO A 178 4.29 -3.99 8.18
C PRO A 178 4.14 -5.49 7.83
N ALA A 179 4.26 -5.87 6.56
CA ALA A 179 4.27 -7.27 6.12
C ALA A 179 5.55 -8.05 6.45
N GLN A 180 6.64 -7.39 6.90
CA GLN A 180 7.90 -8.06 7.26
C GLN A 180 8.09 -8.30 8.77
N ALA A 181 7.12 -7.88 9.61
CA ALA A 181 7.23 -7.98 11.07
C ALA A 181 6.71 -9.29 11.67
N THR A 182 6.15 -10.21 10.87
CA THR A 182 5.60 -11.49 11.35
C THR A 182 6.39 -12.68 10.80
N SER A 183 7.62 -12.86 11.25
CA SER A 183 8.31 -14.15 11.13
C SER A 183 9.35 -14.28 12.22
N ARG A 184 8.91 -14.69 13.42
CA ARG A 184 9.71 -15.41 14.40
C ARG A 184 8.81 -16.15 15.38
#